data_AF-A0A8E8PH05-F1
#
_entry.id   AF-A0A8E8PH05-F1
#
_cell.length_a   1.000
_cell.length_b   1.000
_cell.length_c   1.000
_cell.angle_alpha   90.00
_cell.angle_beta   90.00
_cell.angle_gamma   90.00
#
_symmetry.space_group_name_H-M   'P 1'
#
loop_
_entity.id
_entity.type
_entity.pdbx_description
1 polymer ?
#
loop_
_entity_poly.entity_id
_entity_poly.type
_entity_poly.pdbx_seq_one_letter_code
_entity_poly.pdbx_strand_id
1 'polypeptide(L)'
;RCDTGYIGKNCECQTQGRSSQELEGSCRKDNNSIICSGLGDCVCGQCLCHTSDVPGKLIYGQYCECDTINRERYNGQVCGGPG
;
A
#
# COMPACT_ATOMS: atom_id res chain seq x y z
N ARG A 1 12.67 21.46 -1.41
CA ARG A 1 12.97 21.14 -2.82
C ARG A 1 13.98 20.00 -2.78
N CYS A 2 13.67 18.85 -3.39
CA CYS A 2 14.48 17.63 -3.26
C CYS A 2 15.59 17.55 -4.30
N ASP A 3 16.60 16.73 -4.02
CA ASP A 3 17.68 16.41 -4.96
C ASP A 3 17.16 15.66 -6.19
N THR A 4 17.93 15.69 -7.27
CA THR A 4 17.62 14.95 -8.50
C THR A 4 17.49 13.46 -8.18
N GLY A 5 16.31 12.90 -8.43
CA GLY A 5 16.01 11.51 -8.13
C GLY A 5 15.42 11.27 -6.74
N TYR A 6 15.10 12.31 -5.99
CA TYR A 6 14.36 12.22 -4.72
C TYR A 6 13.04 13.00 -4.78
N ILE A 7 11.98 12.44 -4.20
CA ILE A 7 10.64 13.04 -4.09
C ILE A 7 10.07 12.79 -2.68
N GLY A 8 8.89 13.34 -2.42
CA GLY A 8 8.22 13.26 -1.11
C GLY A 8 8.21 14.60 -0.38
N LYS A 9 7.47 14.69 0.73
CA LYS A 9 7.40 15.94 1.52
C LYS A 9 8.73 16.27 2.17
N ASN A 10 9.48 15.23 2.53
CA ASN A 10 10.75 15.27 3.23
C ASN A 10 11.90 14.73 2.37
N CYS A 11 11.68 14.54 1.05
CA CYS A 11 12.64 13.93 0.14
C CYS A 11 13.03 12.49 0.52
N GLU A 12 12.10 11.79 1.17
CA GLU A 12 12.25 10.45 1.74
C GLU A 12 12.23 9.35 0.67
N CYS A 13 11.80 9.65 -0.55
CA CYS A 13 11.59 8.68 -1.61
C CYS A 13 12.61 8.85 -2.72
N GLN A 14 13.41 7.82 -2.97
CA GLN A 14 14.25 7.76 -4.16
C GLN A 14 13.40 7.31 -5.36
N THR A 15 13.37 8.09 -6.42
CA THR A 15 12.56 7.79 -7.61
C THR A 15 13.08 6.59 -8.40
N GLN A 16 14.37 6.29 -8.29
CA GLN A 16 15.05 5.23 -9.08
C GLN A 16 14.71 5.29 -10.58
N GLY A 17 14.47 6.49 -11.11
CA GLY A 17 14.09 6.70 -12.52
C GLY A 17 12.59 6.70 -12.81
N ARG A 18 11.71 6.51 -11.81
CA ARG A 18 10.25 6.54 -11.94
C ARG A 18 9.68 7.92 -11.60
N SER A 19 8.66 8.38 -12.31
CA SER A 19 7.96 9.62 -11.95
C SER A 19 7.15 9.47 -10.66
N SER A 20 6.80 10.60 -10.02
CA SER A 20 5.91 10.59 -8.85
C SER A 20 4.55 9.97 -9.17
N GLN A 21 4.03 10.16 -10.38
CA GLN A 21 2.78 9.56 -10.85
C GLN A 21 2.89 8.03 -11.00
N GLU A 22 4.01 7.51 -11.51
CA GLU A 22 4.22 6.06 -11.59
C GLU A 22 4.33 5.41 -10.21
N LEU A 23 4.91 6.12 -9.25
CA LEU A 23 4.98 5.67 -7.86
C LEU A 23 3.58 5.64 -7.24
N GLU A 24 2.79 6.70 -7.34
CA GLU A 24 1.39 6.69 -6.87
C GLU A 24 0.54 5.59 -7.55
N GLY A 25 0.75 5.37 -8.86
CA GLY A 25 0.09 4.28 -9.59
C GLY A 25 0.44 2.90 -9.04
N SER A 26 1.66 2.71 -8.53
CA SER A 26 2.12 1.44 -7.95
C SER A 26 1.45 1.12 -6.60
N CYS A 27 0.82 2.11 -5.97
CA CYS A 27 0.04 1.93 -4.75
C CYS A 27 -1.45 1.64 -5.01
N ARG A 28 -1.87 1.53 -6.27
CA ARG A 28 -3.22 1.12 -6.65
C ARG A 28 -3.17 -0.25 -7.30
N LYS A 29 -4.08 -1.14 -6.89
CA LYS A 29 -4.22 -2.46 -7.50
C LYS A 29 -4.63 -2.38 -8.98
N ASP A 30 -5.48 -1.43 -9.31
CA ASP A 30 -5.99 -1.14 -10.64
C ASP A 30 -6.43 0.33 -10.71
N ASN A 31 -6.69 0.84 -11.92
CA ASN A 31 -7.03 2.26 -12.13
C ASN A 31 -8.31 2.72 -11.40
N ASN A 32 -9.21 1.79 -11.07
CA ASN A 32 -10.45 2.09 -10.36
C ASN A 32 -10.33 1.87 -8.85
N SER A 33 -9.31 1.15 -8.40
CA SER A 33 -9.03 0.92 -6.99
C SER A 33 -8.51 2.17 -6.29
N ILE A 34 -8.86 2.27 -5.00
CA ILE A 34 -8.36 3.31 -4.10
C ILE A 34 -6.89 3.00 -3.77
N ILE A 35 -6.09 4.05 -3.59
CA ILE A 35 -4.70 3.92 -3.13
C ILE A 35 -4.67 3.13 -1.82
N CYS A 36 -3.86 2.06 -1.80
CA CYS A 36 -3.69 1.19 -0.63
C CYS A 36 -5.01 0.71 -0.02
N SER A 37 -6.03 0.48 -0.87
CA SER A 37 -7.39 0.08 -0.48
C SER A 37 -8.06 1.01 0.53
N GLY A 38 -7.54 2.23 0.73
CA GLY A 38 -7.98 3.16 1.78
C GLY A 38 -7.57 2.76 3.20
N LEU A 39 -6.73 1.73 3.35
CA LEU A 39 -6.27 1.17 4.62
C LEU A 39 -4.76 1.37 4.83
N GLY A 40 -4.16 2.28 4.08
CA GLY A 40 -2.74 2.59 4.16
C GLY A 40 -2.40 3.88 3.42
N ASP A 41 -1.17 4.34 3.61
CA ASP A 41 -0.62 5.50 2.95
C ASP A 41 0.38 5.07 1.86
N CYS A 42 0.31 5.70 0.68
CA CYS A 42 1.29 5.47 -0.37
C CYS A 42 2.56 6.26 -0.09
N VAL A 43 3.63 5.55 0.22
CA VAL A 43 4.95 6.11 0.50
C VAL A 43 5.94 5.53 -0.50
N CYS A 44 6.51 6.38 -1.34
CA CYS A 44 7.53 5.99 -2.32
C CYS A 44 7.08 4.87 -3.29
N GLY A 45 5.79 4.82 -3.63
CA GLY A 45 5.22 3.79 -4.49
C GLY A 45 5.02 2.43 -3.84
N GLN A 46 5.06 2.38 -2.50
CA GLN A 46 4.68 1.24 -1.70
C GLN A 46 3.58 1.63 -0.71
N CYS A 47 2.68 0.70 -0.41
CA CYS A 47 1.64 0.93 0.58
C CYS A 47 2.15 0.62 1.98
N LEU A 48 2.08 1.63 2.85
CA LEU A 48 2.28 1.49 4.28
C LEU A 48 0.93 1.31 4.94
N CYS A 49 0.59 0.06 5.29
CA CYS A 49 -0.71 -0.26 5.87
C CYS A 49 -0.88 0.34 7.27
N HIS A 50 -2.06 0.85 7.56
CA HIS A 50 -2.40 1.42 8.84
C HIS A 50 -2.42 0.34 9.93
N THR A 51 -1.99 0.72 11.13
CA THR A 51 -2.21 -0.11 12.31
C THR A 51 -3.66 -0.02 12.75
N SER A 52 -4.21 -1.14 13.20
CA SER A 52 -5.59 -1.19 13.68
C SER A 52 -5.63 -1.26 15.20
N ASP A 53 -6.54 -0.52 15.81
CA ASP A 53 -6.80 -0.55 17.26
C ASP A 53 -7.51 -1.82 17.71
N VAL A 54 -8.08 -2.59 16.77
CA VAL A 54 -8.73 -3.88 17.08
C VAL A 54 -7.67 -4.93 17.47
N PRO A 55 -7.76 -5.52 18.68
CA PRO A 55 -6.82 -6.55 19.12
C PRO A 55 -6.76 -7.73 18.15
N GLY A 56 -5.57 -8.06 17.67
CA GLY A 56 -5.36 -9.16 16.73
C GLY A 56 -5.68 -8.83 15.26
N LYS A 57 -6.04 -7.58 14.92
CA LYS A 57 -6.13 -7.11 13.54
C LYS A 57 -4.78 -6.58 13.07
N LEU A 58 -4.26 -7.18 12.01
CA LEU A 58 -3.15 -6.68 11.23
C LEU A 58 -3.65 -6.50 9.81
N ILE A 59 -3.44 -5.32 9.24
CA ILE A 59 -3.69 -5.04 7.82
C ILE A 59 -2.39 -5.27 7.07
N TYR A 60 -2.46 -6.01 5.97
CA TYR A 60 -1.30 -6.41 5.18
C TYR A 60 -1.69 -6.61 3.71
N GLY A 61 -0.69 -6.95 2.88
CA GLY A 61 -0.83 -7.06 1.43
C GLY A 61 -0.13 -5.92 0.71
N GLN A 62 0.08 -6.08 -0.60
CA GLN A 62 0.79 -5.07 -1.40
C GLN A 62 0.01 -3.75 -1.46
N TYR A 63 -1.31 -3.81 -1.38
CA TYR A 63 -2.23 -2.69 -1.44
C TYR A 63 -3.07 -2.59 -0.17
N CYS A 64 -2.61 -3.16 0.95
CA CYS A 64 -3.35 -3.21 2.22
C CYS A 64 -4.76 -3.77 2.09
N GLU A 65 -4.93 -4.73 1.19
CA GLU A 65 -6.22 -5.32 0.81
C GLU A 65 -6.67 -6.45 1.75
N CYS A 66 -5.82 -6.85 2.70
CA CYS A 66 -6.05 -8.00 3.56
C CYS A 66 -5.96 -7.63 5.04
N ASP A 67 -6.72 -8.33 5.89
CA ASP A 67 -6.56 -8.26 7.33
C ASP A 67 -6.76 -9.61 8.04
N THR A 68 -6.24 -9.75 9.26
CA THR A 68 -6.18 -11.03 9.99
C THR A 68 -7.47 -11.45 10.71
N ILE A 69 -8.44 -10.55 10.87
CA ILE A 69 -9.71 -10.87 11.58
C ILE A 69 -10.87 -11.07 10.61
N ASN A 70 -10.91 -10.31 9.53
CA ASN A 70 -11.83 -10.56 8.43
C ASN A 70 -11.27 -11.74 7.64
N ARG A 71 -11.71 -12.95 8.00
CA ARG A 71 -11.60 -14.14 7.12
C ARG A 71 -12.45 -14.01 5.84
N GLU A 72 -12.96 -12.81 5.55
CA GLU A 72 -13.69 -12.54 4.33
C GLU A 72 -12.74 -12.65 3.15
N ARG A 73 -13.09 -13.56 2.27
CA ARG A 73 -12.33 -13.95 1.09
C ARG A 73 -12.28 -12.76 0.14
N TYR A 74 -11.09 -12.22 -0.16
CA TYR A 74 -10.96 -11.31 -1.29
C TYR A 74 -10.84 -12.15 -2.57
N ASN A 75 -11.79 -11.98 -3.50
CA ASN A 75 -11.83 -12.70 -4.78
C ASN A 75 -11.92 -14.25 -4.66
N GLY A 76 -12.57 -14.75 -3.60
CA GLY A 76 -12.75 -16.19 -3.36
C GLY A 76 -11.56 -16.91 -2.72
N GLN A 77 -10.42 -16.24 -2.58
CA GLN A 77 -9.24 -16.72 -1.87
C GLN A 77 -9.16 -16.10 -0.48
N VAL A 78 -8.79 -16.91 0.51
CA VAL A 78 -8.50 -16.41 1.87
C VAL A 78 -7.24 -15.57 1.76
N CYS A 79 -7.25 -14.37 2.35
CA CYS A 79 -6.09 -13.49 2.47
C CYS A 79 -4.86 -14.12 3.19
N GLY A 80 -4.91 -15.39 3.55
CA GLY A 80 -3.83 -16.17 4.17
C GLY A 80 -3.86 -17.61 3.67
N GLY A 81 -3.68 -17.82 2.36
CA GLY A 81 -3.38 -19.15 1.81
C GLY A 81 -2.19 -19.80 2.57
N PRO A 82 -2.14 -21.14 2.65
CA PRO A 82 -1.26 -21.86 3.57
C PRO A 82 0.20 -21.45 3.33
N GLY A 83 0.85 -20.99 4.40
CA GLY A 83 2.29 -20.79 4.44
C GLY A 83 3.08 -22.09 4.38
#